data_AF-W7TUS8-F1
#
_entry.id   AF-W7TUS8-F1
#
_cell.length_a   1.000
_cell.length_b   1.000
_cell.length_c   1.000
_cell.angle_alpha   90.00
_cell.angle_beta   90.00
_cell.angle_gamma   90.00
#
_symmetry.space_group_name_H-M   'P 1'
#
loop_
_entity.id
_entity.type
_entity.pdbx_description
1 polymer ?
#
loop_
_entity_poly.entity_id
_entity_poly.type
_entity_poly.pdbx_seq_one_letter_code
_entity_poly.pdbx_strand_id
1 'polypeptide(L)'
;MPIAASQLSFFLVSSILLSVAALSWKRRRIGSKWSATNLIHLRDFIMEEVLTDEVTPSPDGYTVLLGRFTWQGRDEKAILKMRPEQLPARDNAVTREHSHTGKGILKNGFWVSCKRQSLHRALSHLSLRVQLESGAEYGYYSGSLSPLSMAYLGIPLTYHIEVIAPASPRQIVRAHVEKRVLIRESPALYRVALGPLADEVRGEGRSLQWVYNILEHKKEAERIVFEDPPDPLDSSKGFVLVPDPKWKSHPDPSRTPKEEWRHHPSTSGLACLAIVHDRSIGSLRDLRRRHLPLLQSLLAKGLAAIEAVYGCISPG
;
A
#
# COMPACT_ATOMS: atom_id res chain seq x y z
N MET A 1 -3.84 18.00 -41.67
CA MET A 1 -2.37 17.94 -41.58
C MET A 1 -1.94 16.48 -41.57
N PRO A 2 -1.15 16.00 -42.55
CA PRO A 2 -0.72 14.62 -42.56
C PRO A 2 0.42 14.44 -41.55
N ILE A 3 0.23 13.57 -40.56
CA ILE A 3 1.32 13.12 -39.69
C ILE A 3 2.29 12.38 -40.61
N ALA A 4 3.51 12.91 -40.74
CA ALA A 4 4.53 12.33 -41.61
C ALA A 4 4.75 10.85 -41.23
N ALA A 5 4.75 9.96 -42.22
CA ALA A 5 4.91 8.51 -42.03
C ALA A 5 6.16 8.12 -41.21
N SER A 6 7.16 9.02 -41.14
CA SER A 6 8.37 8.89 -40.31
C SER A 6 8.13 9.03 -38.81
N GLN A 7 7.10 9.75 -38.36
CA GLN A 7 6.75 9.84 -36.94
C GLN A 7 6.00 8.61 -36.47
N LEU A 8 5.07 8.10 -37.29
CA LEU A 8 4.34 6.85 -37.02
C LEU A 8 5.29 5.65 -36.92
N SER A 9 6.30 5.56 -37.78
CA SER A 9 7.31 4.49 -37.69
C SER A 9 8.17 4.61 -36.44
N PHE A 10 8.55 5.82 -35.99
CA PHE A 10 9.27 6.01 -34.74
C PHE A 10 8.43 5.63 -33.50
N PHE A 11 7.14 5.97 -33.47
CA PHE A 11 6.26 5.57 -32.37
C PHE A 11 5.99 4.07 -32.35
N LEU A 12 5.82 3.42 -33.51
CA LEU A 12 5.67 1.98 -33.61
C LEU A 12 6.95 1.25 -33.19
N VAL A 13 8.12 1.68 -33.66
CA VAL A 13 9.40 1.08 -33.29
C VAL A 13 9.71 1.30 -31.81
N SER A 14 9.44 2.50 -31.26
CA SER A 14 9.57 2.79 -29.82
C SER A 14 8.62 1.94 -28.96
N SER A 15 7.36 1.83 -29.37
CA SER A 15 6.35 1.04 -28.65
C SER A 15 6.64 -0.46 -28.74
N ILE A 16 7.10 -0.95 -29.89
CA ILE A 16 7.55 -2.34 -30.06
C ILE A 16 8.82 -2.59 -29.26
N LEU A 17 9.79 -1.68 -29.24
CA LEU A 17 11.00 -1.83 -28.43
C LEU A 17 10.72 -1.77 -26.93
N LEU A 18 9.84 -0.88 -26.47
CA LEU A 18 9.37 -0.84 -25.08
C LEU A 18 8.55 -2.07 -24.73
N SER A 19 7.72 -2.56 -25.64
CA SER A 19 6.93 -3.78 -25.45
C SER A 19 7.80 -5.02 -25.46
N VAL A 20 8.81 -5.09 -26.32
CA VAL A 20 9.81 -6.18 -26.38
C VAL A 20 10.76 -6.08 -25.20
N ALA A 21 11.13 -4.88 -24.73
CA ALA A 21 11.91 -4.71 -23.51
C ALA A 21 11.09 -5.09 -22.27
N ALA A 22 9.81 -4.69 -22.20
CA ALA A 22 8.89 -5.08 -21.14
C ALA A 22 8.56 -6.57 -21.18
N LEU A 23 8.34 -7.16 -22.36
CA LEU A 23 8.16 -8.60 -22.53
C LEU A 23 9.46 -9.35 -22.29
N SER A 24 10.64 -8.84 -22.66
CA SER A 24 11.93 -9.49 -22.42
C SER A 24 12.32 -9.37 -20.94
N TRP A 25 11.99 -8.26 -20.28
CA TRP A 25 12.06 -8.08 -18.84
C TRP A 25 11.10 -9.02 -18.10
N LYS A 26 9.84 -9.09 -18.54
CA LYS A 26 8.81 -9.99 -17.99
C LYS A 26 9.15 -11.46 -18.28
N ARG A 27 9.65 -11.82 -19.46
CA ARG A 27 9.98 -13.20 -19.88
C ARG A 27 11.32 -13.67 -19.31
N ARG A 28 12.29 -12.78 -19.05
CA ARG A 28 13.46 -13.09 -18.21
C ARG A 28 13.08 -13.36 -16.75
N ARG A 29 12.04 -12.70 -16.21
CA ARG A 29 11.58 -12.90 -14.82
C ARG A 29 10.55 -14.03 -14.65
N ILE A 30 9.70 -14.30 -15.65
CA ILE A 30 8.72 -15.42 -15.62
C ILE A 30 9.42 -16.79 -15.54
N GLY A 31 10.70 -16.87 -15.91
CA GLY A 31 11.51 -18.08 -15.75
C GLY A 31 12.26 -18.21 -14.42
N SER A 32 12.30 -17.18 -13.56
CA SER A 32 13.00 -17.26 -12.28
C SER A 32 12.01 -17.63 -11.17
N LYS A 33 12.29 -18.74 -10.46
CA LYS A 33 11.66 -19.14 -9.19
C LYS A 33 11.72 -18.09 -8.06
N TRP A 34 12.15 -16.87 -8.35
CA TRP A 34 12.63 -15.87 -7.40
C TRP A 34 11.96 -14.52 -7.67
N SER A 35 10.79 -14.34 -7.06
CA SER A 35 10.02 -13.10 -7.02
C SER A 35 9.66 -12.79 -5.57
N ALA A 36 9.24 -11.56 -5.30
CA ALA A 36 8.69 -11.18 -4.00
C ALA A 36 7.42 -11.97 -3.60
N THR A 37 6.91 -12.85 -4.47
CA THR A 37 5.64 -13.58 -4.31
C THR A 37 5.80 -15.05 -3.89
N ASN A 38 7.00 -15.65 -3.96
CA ASN A 38 7.22 -17.07 -3.65
C ASN A 38 8.30 -17.31 -2.57
N LEU A 39 8.42 -16.40 -1.61
CA LEU A 39 9.42 -16.55 -0.54
C LEU A 39 8.93 -17.56 0.51
N ILE A 40 9.73 -18.60 0.74
CA ILE A 40 9.50 -19.60 1.80
C ILE A 40 10.28 -19.23 3.07
N HIS A 41 11.40 -18.53 2.90
CA HIS A 41 12.26 -18.04 3.98
C HIS A 41 12.90 -16.68 3.61
N LEU A 42 13.41 -15.97 4.60
CA LEU A 42 14.15 -14.72 4.43
C LEU A 42 15.68 -14.91 4.44
N ARG A 43 16.18 -16.12 4.19
CA ARG A 43 17.62 -16.45 4.23
C ARG A 43 18.45 -15.67 3.21
N ASP A 44 17.83 -15.38 2.06
CA ASP A 44 18.44 -14.66 0.96
C ASP A 44 18.38 -13.14 1.13
N PHE A 45 17.70 -12.64 2.18
CA PHE A 45 17.59 -11.21 2.45
C PHE A 45 18.82 -10.73 3.24
N ILE A 46 19.64 -9.94 2.56
CA ILE A 46 20.80 -9.27 3.14
C ILE A 46 20.32 -7.90 3.62
N MET A 47 20.08 -7.78 4.93
CA MET A 47 19.75 -6.50 5.55
C MET A 47 20.91 -5.53 5.43
N GLU A 48 20.60 -4.29 5.06
CA GLU A 48 21.53 -3.16 5.01
C GLU A 48 21.30 -2.19 6.17
N GLU A 49 20.05 -1.80 6.40
CA GLU A 49 19.66 -0.75 7.34
C GLU A 49 18.29 -1.05 7.97
N VAL A 50 18.06 -0.54 9.19
CA VAL A 50 16.74 -0.50 9.81
C VAL A 50 16.16 0.90 9.59
N LEU A 51 15.11 1.01 8.76
CA LEU A 51 14.51 2.30 8.39
C LEU A 51 13.54 2.82 9.44
N THR A 52 12.84 1.91 10.11
CA THR A 52 11.86 2.23 11.14
C THR A 52 11.97 1.24 12.29
N ASP A 53 12.16 1.79 13.48
CA ASP A 53 12.08 1.15 14.77
C ASP A 53 11.05 1.92 15.61
N GLU A 54 9.78 1.87 15.23
CA GLU A 54 8.72 2.33 16.14
C GLU A 54 8.47 1.24 17.19
N VAL A 55 9.26 1.22 18.27
CA VAL A 55 8.93 0.52 19.53
C VAL A 55 7.80 1.28 20.25
N THR A 56 6.70 1.56 19.57
CA THR A 56 5.48 1.95 20.28
C THR A 56 4.87 0.67 20.82
N PRO A 57 4.59 0.54 22.14
CA PRO A 57 3.82 -0.58 22.70
C PRO A 57 2.33 -0.51 22.29
N SER A 58 2.05 -0.04 21.08
CA SER A 58 0.75 0.04 20.44
C SER A 58 0.54 -1.20 19.56
N PRO A 59 -0.70 -1.72 19.44
CA PRO A 59 -1.04 -2.79 18.50
C PRO A 59 -0.62 -2.54 17.04
N ASP A 60 -0.32 -1.30 16.67
CA ASP A 60 0.06 -0.90 15.31
C ASP A 60 1.57 -0.86 15.04
N GLY A 61 2.41 -1.14 16.05
CA GLY A 61 3.87 -1.07 15.91
C GLY A 61 4.38 -1.95 14.76
N TYR A 62 5.37 -1.46 14.01
CA TYR A 62 6.01 -2.23 12.95
C TYR A 62 7.50 -1.89 12.83
N THR A 63 8.29 -2.86 12.36
CA THR A 63 9.69 -2.66 12.01
C THR A 63 9.82 -2.64 10.49
N VAL A 64 10.58 -1.69 9.94
CA VAL A 64 10.89 -1.66 8.50
C VAL A 64 12.38 -1.82 8.29
N LEU A 65 12.75 -2.80 7.48
CA LEU A 65 14.12 -3.14 7.14
C LEU A 65 14.38 -2.83 5.66
N LEU A 66 15.51 -2.19 5.38
CA LEU A 66 16.04 -2.02 4.03
C LEU A 66 17.14 -3.04 3.80
N GLY A 67 17.15 -3.65 2.63
CA GLY A 67 18.19 -4.56 2.24
C GLY A 67 18.11 -4.91 0.77
N ARG A 68 18.57 -6.11 0.44
CA ARG A 68 18.50 -6.70 -0.89
C ARG A 68 18.41 -8.21 -0.79
N PHE A 69 17.73 -8.84 -1.74
CA PHE A 69 17.84 -10.28 -1.91
C PHE A 69 19.05 -10.65 -2.77
N THR A 70 19.59 -11.85 -2.57
CA THR A 70 20.72 -12.39 -3.36
C THR A 70 20.40 -12.51 -4.85
N TRP A 71 19.13 -12.67 -5.21
CA TRP A 71 18.64 -12.79 -6.58
C TRP A 71 18.34 -11.44 -7.27
N GLN A 72 18.37 -10.32 -6.55
CA GLN A 72 18.15 -8.99 -7.11
C GLN A 72 19.38 -8.46 -7.84
N GLY A 73 19.17 -7.52 -8.76
CA GLY A 73 20.25 -6.78 -9.40
C GLY A 73 21.11 -6.02 -8.38
N ARG A 74 22.38 -5.75 -8.71
CA ARG A 74 23.37 -5.14 -7.79
C ARG A 74 22.89 -3.81 -7.19
N ASP A 75 22.12 -3.04 -7.95
CA ASP A 75 21.62 -1.71 -7.56
C ASP A 75 20.14 -1.73 -7.11
N GLU A 76 19.49 -2.88 -7.13
CA GLU A 76 18.12 -3.02 -6.66
C GLU A 76 18.09 -3.17 -5.13
N LYS A 77 17.04 -2.60 -4.52
CA LYS A 77 16.80 -2.69 -3.08
C LYS A 77 15.50 -3.44 -2.81
N ALA A 78 15.31 -3.88 -1.58
CA ALA A 78 14.08 -4.45 -1.08
C ALA A 78 13.73 -3.86 0.28
N ILE A 79 12.43 -3.69 0.51
CA ILE A 79 11.86 -3.28 1.79
C ILE A 79 11.15 -4.48 2.40
N LEU A 80 11.41 -4.72 3.67
CA LEU A 80 10.78 -5.75 4.47
C LEU A 80 10.10 -5.08 5.67
N LYS A 81 8.78 -5.05 5.69
CA LYS A 81 7.98 -4.50 6.78
C LYS A 81 7.41 -5.66 7.60
N MET A 82 7.67 -5.66 8.90
CA MET A 82 7.28 -6.73 9.82
C MET A 82 6.43 -6.16 10.95
N ARG A 83 5.30 -6.81 11.24
CA ARG A 83 4.42 -6.50 12.36
C ARG A 83 4.19 -7.76 13.18
N PRO A 84 4.42 -7.76 14.51
CA PRO A 84 4.08 -8.91 15.34
C PRO A 84 2.56 -9.07 15.40
N GLU A 85 2.10 -10.32 15.29
CA GLU A 85 0.70 -10.66 15.59
C GLU A 85 0.56 -10.70 17.11
N GLN A 86 -0.43 -10.00 17.67
CA GLN A 86 -0.65 -10.02 19.11
C GLN A 86 -1.21 -11.38 19.53
N LEU A 87 -0.61 -11.99 20.57
CA LEU A 87 -1.21 -13.13 21.25
C LEU A 87 -2.51 -12.68 21.94
N PRO A 88 -3.58 -13.49 21.93
CA PRO A 88 -4.82 -13.15 22.60
C PRO A 88 -4.58 -12.90 24.10
N ALA A 89 -5.35 -11.97 24.67
CA ALA A 89 -5.13 -11.41 26.01
C ALA A 89 -5.04 -12.42 27.18
N ARG A 90 -5.41 -13.69 26.96
CA ARG A 90 -5.30 -14.77 27.96
C ARG A 90 -3.85 -15.18 28.27
N ASP A 91 -2.90 -14.95 27.37
CA ASP A 91 -1.49 -15.37 27.57
C ASP A 91 -0.57 -14.24 28.08
N ASN A 92 -1.10 -13.02 28.26
CA ASN A 92 -0.35 -11.84 28.70
C ASN A 92 0.16 -11.91 30.15
N ALA A 93 -0.21 -12.94 30.92
CA ALA A 93 0.29 -13.16 32.27
C ALA A 93 1.72 -13.75 32.29
N VAL A 94 2.15 -14.45 31.22
CA VAL A 94 3.43 -15.17 31.19
C VAL A 94 4.61 -14.28 30.73
N THR A 95 4.33 -13.18 30.03
CA THR A 95 5.36 -12.33 29.41
C THR A 95 5.98 -11.27 30.34
N ARG A 96 5.57 -11.20 31.61
CA ARG A 96 6.06 -10.16 32.54
C ARG A 96 7.39 -10.46 33.25
N GLU A 97 7.93 -11.69 33.21
CA GLU A 97 9.06 -12.05 34.10
C GLU A 97 10.41 -12.42 33.45
N HIS A 98 10.57 -12.43 32.13
CA HIS A 98 11.85 -12.83 31.51
C HIS A 98 12.64 -11.64 30.95
N SER A 99 13.00 -10.69 31.83
CA SER A 99 13.90 -9.56 31.52
C SER A 99 15.24 -9.64 32.24
N HIS A 100 15.82 -10.83 32.39
CA HIS A 100 17.12 -11.01 33.04
C HIS A 100 18.08 -11.88 32.21
N THR A 101 18.42 -11.47 30.99
CA THR A 101 19.76 -11.72 30.43
C THR A 101 20.08 -10.66 29.37
N GLY A 102 21.06 -9.81 29.64
CA GLY A 102 21.48 -8.69 28.80
C GLY A 102 22.18 -9.06 27.49
N LYS A 103 21.50 -9.79 26.60
CA LYS A 103 21.97 -10.03 25.23
C LYS A 103 20.82 -9.86 24.23
N GLY A 104 20.41 -8.59 24.00
CA GLY A 104 19.60 -8.13 22.86
C GLY A 104 18.52 -9.11 22.39
N ILE A 105 17.42 -9.21 23.13
CA ILE A 105 16.27 -10.05 22.77
C ILE A 105 15.02 -9.19 22.82
N LEU A 106 14.24 -9.31 21.75
CA LEU A 106 12.90 -8.76 21.49
C LEU A 106 12.21 -8.12 22.70
N LYS A 107 11.87 -6.81 22.63
CA LYS A 107 10.99 -6.17 23.62
C LYS A 107 9.56 -6.21 23.09
N ASN A 108 8.66 -6.90 23.76
CA ASN A 108 7.24 -7.00 23.36
C ASN A 108 7.03 -7.52 21.92
N GLY A 109 7.89 -8.43 21.43
CA GLY A 109 7.84 -8.92 20.05
C GLY A 109 8.47 -7.99 19.00
N PHE A 110 9.06 -6.87 19.43
CA PHE A 110 9.78 -5.94 18.55
C PHE A 110 11.30 -6.10 18.67
N TRP A 111 11.99 -5.98 17.54
CA TRP A 111 13.45 -6.10 17.45
C TRP A 111 14.13 -4.85 17.99
N VAL A 112 14.35 -4.78 19.31
CA VAL A 112 15.03 -3.65 19.94
C VAL A 112 16.53 -3.86 19.89
N SER A 113 17.22 -3.05 19.08
CA SER A 113 18.69 -2.90 19.06
C SER A 113 19.46 -4.23 19.07
N CYS A 114 19.41 -4.95 17.94
CA CYS A 114 20.29 -6.09 17.70
C CYS A 114 21.48 -5.68 16.83
N LYS A 115 22.69 -6.18 17.13
CA LYS A 115 23.80 -6.16 16.15
C LYS A 115 23.31 -6.82 14.85
N ARG A 116 23.56 -6.18 13.70
CA ARG A 116 23.12 -6.60 12.34
C ARG A 116 23.20 -8.11 12.06
N GLN A 117 24.26 -8.77 12.55
CA GLN A 117 24.49 -10.21 12.38
C GLN A 117 23.47 -11.09 13.14
N SER A 118 23.02 -10.66 14.31
CA SER A 118 22.07 -11.41 15.14
C SER A 118 20.66 -11.37 14.54
N LEU A 119 20.27 -10.21 14.00
CA LEU A 119 18.98 -10.05 13.33
C LEU A 119 18.92 -10.83 12.00
N HIS A 120 20.01 -10.81 11.23
CA HIS A 120 20.13 -11.64 10.03
C HIS A 120 19.96 -13.15 10.34
N ARG A 121 20.60 -13.65 11.42
CA ARG A 121 20.42 -15.04 11.86
C ARG A 121 18.96 -15.32 12.20
N ALA A 122 18.30 -14.43 12.95
CA ALA A 122 16.90 -14.63 13.29
C ALA A 122 15.97 -14.66 12.08
N LEU A 123 16.13 -13.73 11.13
CA LEU A 123 15.36 -13.71 9.88
C LEU A 123 15.53 -15.00 9.07
N SER A 124 16.75 -15.58 9.06
CA SER A 124 17.07 -16.81 8.34
C SER A 124 16.33 -18.06 8.86
N HIS A 125 15.85 -18.01 10.11
CA HIS A 125 15.09 -19.08 10.76
C HIS A 125 13.58 -18.89 10.69
N LEU A 126 13.11 -17.81 10.07
CA LEU A 126 11.70 -17.51 9.93
C LEU A 126 11.13 -18.24 8.71
N SER A 127 10.05 -18.99 8.93
CA SER A 127 9.29 -19.66 7.88
C SER A 127 8.15 -18.76 7.43
N LEU A 128 7.98 -18.62 6.12
CA LEU A 128 6.97 -17.76 5.51
C LEU A 128 5.86 -18.61 4.88
N ARG A 129 4.62 -18.19 5.08
CA ARG A 129 3.45 -18.65 4.34
C ARG A 129 2.82 -17.48 3.60
N VAL A 130 2.67 -17.58 2.29
CA VAL A 130 2.04 -16.55 1.46
C VAL A 130 0.58 -16.37 1.93
N GLN A 131 0.17 -15.12 2.15
CA GLN A 131 -1.22 -14.75 2.44
C GLN A 131 -1.89 -14.13 1.22
N LEU A 132 -1.17 -13.26 0.51
CA LEU A 132 -1.69 -12.56 -0.67
C LEU A 132 -0.54 -12.12 -1.57
N GLU A 133 -0.74 -12.23 -2.88
CA GLU A 133 0.15 -11.67 -3.89
C GLU A 133 -0.53 -10.44 -4.52
N SER A 134 0.17 -9.29 -4.53
CA SER A 134 -0.34 -8.06 -5.12
C SER A 134 0.62 -7.56 -6.20
N GLY A 135 0.54 -8.18 -7.38
CA GLY A 135 1.44 -7.86 -8.49
C GLY A 135 2.84 -8.47 -8.34
N ALA A 136 3.76 -8.11 -9.25
CA ALA A 136 5.09 -8.74 -9.31
C ALA A 136 6.08 -8.24 -8.23
N GLU A 137 5.78 -7.13 -7.56
CA GLU A 137 6.72 -6.41 -6.68
C GLU A 137 6.36 -6.54 -5.19
N TYR A 138 5.09 -6.84 -4.85
CA TYR A 138 4.62 -6.95 -3.47
C TYR A 138 4.24 -8.38 -3.12
N GLY A 139 4.71 -8.85 -1.96
CA GLY A 139 4.25 -10.10 -1.35
C GLY A 139 3.87 -9.91 0.11
N TYR A 140 2.75 -10.52 0.51
CA TYR A 140 2.28 -10.52 1.89
C TYR A 140 2.36 -11.94 2.46
N TYR A 141 2.97 -12.06 3.63
CA TYR A 141 3.29 -13.32 4.27
C TYR A 141 2.91 -13.34 5.74
N SER A 142 2.55 -14.52 6.24
CA SER A 142 2.60 -14.86 7.65
C SER A 142 3.93 -15.52 7.95
N GLY A 143 4.66 -14.97 8.92
CA GLY A 143 5.95 -15.45 9.38
C GLY A 143 5.83 -16.19 10.69
N SER A 144 6.40 -17.39 10.80
CA SER A 144 6.49 -18.11 12.08
C SER A 144 7.91 -18.60 12.34
N LEU A 145 8.34 -18.50 13.60
CA LEU A 145 9.63 -19.03 14.04
C LEU A 145 9.56 -20.56 14.10
N SER A 146 10.68 -21.23 13.81
CA SER A 146 10.78 -22.68 14.00
C SER A 146 10.56 -23.07 15.47
N PRO A 147 10.03 -24.29 15.77
CA PRO A 147 9.84 -24.76 17.15
C PRO A 147 11.10 -24.65 18.02
N LEU A 148 12.27 -24.91 17.43
CA LEU A 148 13.56 -24.82 18.12
C LEU A 148 13.93 -23.36 18.43
N SER A 149 13.64 -22.44 17.51
CA SER A 149 13.83 -21.00 17.72
C SER A 149 12.84 -20.44 18.75
N MET A 150 11.59 -20.94 18.76
CA MET A 150 10.60 -20.59 19.78
C MET A 150 11.03 -21.07 21.17
N ALA A 151 11.52 -22.30 21.29
CA ALA A 151 12.04 -22.83 22.55
C ALA A 151 13.25 -22.03 23.08
N TYR A 152 14.11 -21.54 22.18
CA TYR A 152 15.26 -20.71 22.55
C TYR A 152 14.88 -19.27 22.93
N LEU A 153 13.92 -18.66 22.23
CA LEU A 153 13.50 -17.27 22.46
C LEU A 153 12.35 -17.12 23.49
N GLY A 154 11.68 -18.21 23.83
CA GLY A 154 10.62 -18.25 24.86
C GLY A 154 9.30 -17.59 24.47
N ILE A 155 9.09 -17.20 23.20
CA ILE A 155 7.87 -16.52 22.75
C ILE A 155 7.39 -17.12 21.42
N PRO A 156 6.12 -17.58 21.30
CA PRO A 156 5.53 -17.91 20.02
C PRO A 156 5.22 -16.61 19.27
N LEU A 157 6.17 -16.16 18.45
CA LEU A 157 6.02 -14.94 17.66
C LEU A 157 5.66 -15.28 16.22
N THR A 158 4.43 -14.93 15.86
CA THR A 158 3.99 -14.83 14.47
C THR A 158 4.07 -13.38 14.02
N TYR A 159 4.34 -13.17 12.73
CA TYR A 159 4.49 -11.85 12.13
C TYR A 159 3.65 -11.75 10.85
N HIS A 160 3.01 -10.60 10.64
CA HIS A 160 2.61 -10.16 9.32
C HIS A 160 3.79 -9.48 8.64
N ILE A 161 4.14 -9.95 7.45
CA ILE A 161 5.32 -9.54 6.71
C ILE A 161 4.90 -9.04 5.33
N GLU A 162 5.33 -7.84 4.98
CA GLU A 162 5.16 -7.25 3.66
C GLU A 162 6.54 -7.08 3.02
N VAL A 163 6.71 -7.63 1.82
CA VAL A 163 7.95 -7.58 1.05
C VAL A 163 7.71 -6.75 -0.20
N ILE A 164 8.59 -5.77 -0.44
CA ILE A 164 8.62 -4.98 -1.67
C ILE A 164 9.97 -5.21 -2.34
N ALA A 165 10.00 -5.90 -3.47
CA ALA A 165 11.23 -6.17 -4.20
C ALA A 165 10.99 -6.28 -5.72
N PRO A 166 11.62 -5.42 -6.55
CA PRO A 166 12.48 -4.29 -6.17
C PRO A 166 11.70 -3.11 -5.58
N ALA A 167 12.32 -2.40 -4.64
CA ALA A 167 11.80 -1.16 -4.07
C ALA A 167 12.29 0.07 -4.84
N SER A 168 11.37 0.95 -5.23
CA SER A 168 11.66 2.24 -5.85
C SER A 168 12.24 3.25 -4.85
N PRO A 169 13.00 4.26 -5.31
CA PRO A 169 13.51 5.32 -4.43
C PRO A 169 12.42 6.02 -3.63
N ARG A 170 11.25 6.29 -4.23
CA ARG A 170 10.10 6.91 -3.55
C ARG A 170 9.57 6.04 -2.40
N GLN A 171 9.52 4.72 -2.57
CA GLN A 171 9.09 3.79 -1.51
C GLN A 171 10.11 3.74 -0.36
N ILE A 172 11.40 3.78 -0.68
CA ILE A 172 12.48 3.80 0.34
C ILE A 172 12.38 5.07 1.18
N VAL A 173 12.26 6.25 0.54
CA VAL A 173 12.10 7.53 1.24
C VAL A 173 10.87 7.49 2.16
N ARG A 174 9.71 7.05 1.65
CA ARG A 174 8.48 6.93 2.44
C ARG A 174 8.59 5.94 3.62
N ALA A 175 9.49 4.96 3.53
CA ALA A 175 9.69 3.96 4.56
C ALA A 175 10.60 4.42 5.72
N HIS A 176 11.29 5.57 5.59
CA HIS A 176 12.06 6.15 6.68
C HIS A 176 11.13 6.80 7.71
N VAL A 177 11.42 6.65 9.00
CA VAL A 177 10.77 7.46 10.04
C VAL A 177 11.33 8.88 9.95
N GLU A 178 10.62 9.73 9.22
CA GLU A 178 10.90 11.15 9.26
C GLU A 178 10.32 11.76 10.53
N LYS A 179 11.07 12.67 11.18
CA LYS A 179 10.53 13.52 12.23
C LYS A 179 9.40 14.34 11.63
N ARG A 180 8.17 14.06 12.04
CA ARG A 180 7.01 14.83 11.59
C ARG A 180 7.06 16.20 12.24
N VAL A 181 6.99 17.23 11.42
CA VAL A 181 6.87 18.62 11.85
C VAL A 181 5.51 19.16 11.47
N LEU A 182 4.91 19.96 12.34
CA LEU A 182 3.69 20.67 12.01
C LEU A 182 4.06 21.94 11.24
N ILE A 183 3.57 22.05 10.01
CA ILE A 183 3.79 23.23 9.16
C ILE A 183 2.48 23.99 9.02
N ARG A 184 2.52 25.30 9.29
CA ARG A 184 1.39 26.19 9.01
C ARG A 184 1.56 26.81 7.63
N GLU A 185 0.88 26.26 6.65
CA GLU A 185 0.90 26.76 5.27
C GLU A 185 0.06 28.04 5.11
N SER A 186 0.70 29.14 4.68
CA SER A 186 0.01 30.38 4.29
C SER A 186 -0.34 30.37 2.79
N PRO A 187 -1.32 31.18 2.34
CA PRO A 187 -1.61 31.32 0.91
C PRO A 187 -0.41 31.79 0.08
N ALA A 188 0.47 32.62 0.66
CA ALA A 188 1.70 33.04 0.00
C ALA A 188 2.67 31.87 -0.18
N LEU A 189 2.85 31.03 0.85
CA LEU A 189 3.68 29.83 0.77
C LEU A 189 3.15 28.83 -0.26
N TYR A 190 1.84 28.64 -0.32
CA TYR A 190 1.22 27.80 -1.35
C TYR A 190 1.60 28.26 -2.75
N ARG A 191 1.42 29.56 -3.06
CA ARG A 191 1.69 30.09 -4.40
C ARG A 191 3.15 29.97 -4.84
N VAL A 192 4.09 30.13 -3.90
CA VAL A 192 5.52 30.19 -4.23
C VAL A 192 6.19 28.82 -4.19
N ALA A 193 5.73 27.90 -3.34
CA ALA A 193 6.38 26.59 -3.14
C ALA A 193 5.49 25.41 -3.52
N LEU A 194 4.31 25.27 -2.90
CA LEU A 194 3.52 24.04 -2.99
C LEU A 194 2.67 23.94 -4.26
N GLY A 195 2.18 25.06 -4.78
CA GLY A 195 1.44 25.13 -6.04
C GLY A 195 2.29 24.64 -7.22
N PRO A 196 3.49 25.20 -7.45
CA PRO A 196 4.40 24.70 -8.48
C PRO A 196 4.73 23.22 -8.34
N LEU A 197 4.99 22.74 -7.11
CA LEU A 197 5.23 21.32 -6.84
C LEU A 197 4.00 20.46 -7.17
N ALA A 198 2.79 20.91 -6.82
CA ALA A 198 1.56 20.20 -7.13
C ALA A 198 1.34 20.11 -8.65
N ASP A 199 1.64 21.17 -9.38
CA ASP A 199 1.54 21.20 -10.85
C ASP A 199 2.58 20.27 -11.51
N GLU A 200 3.80 20.22 -10.99
CA GLU A 200 4.84 19.27 -11.41
C GLU A 200 4.37 17.82 -11.23
N VAL A 201 3.89 17.47 -10.02
CA VAL A 201 3.39 16.13 -9.70
C VAL A 201 2.19 15.74 -10.58
N ARG A 202 1.31 16.69 -10.91
CA ARG A 202 0.20 16.49 -11.86
C ARG A 202 0.72 16.26 -13.28
N GLY A 203 1.72 17.04 -13.71
CA GLY A 203 2.33 16.99 -15.04
C GLY A 203 3.11 15.69 -15.33
N GLU A 204 3.72 15.07 -14.32
CA GLU A 204 4.41 13.77 -14.46
C GLU A 204 3.49 12.62 -14.93
N GLY A 205 2.16 12.77 -14.80
CA GLY A 205 1.12 11.92 -15.40
C GLY A 205 0.97 10.51 -14.82
N ARG A 206 2.06 9.85 -14.41
CA ARG A 206 2.05 8.46 -13.93
C ARG A 206 1.39 8.30 -12.55
N SER A 207 1.38 9.35 -11.72
CA SER A 207 0.87 9.25 -10.35
C SER A 207 -0.65 9.19 -10.23
N LEU A 208 -1.39 9.71 -11.23
CA LEU A 208 -2.86 9.80 -11.19
C LEU A 208 -3.55 8.82 -12.14
N GLN A 209 -2.79 8.04 -12.91
CA GLN A 209 -3.36 7.14 -13.91
C GLN A 209 -4.35 6.11 -13.32
N TRP A 210 -4.11 5.66 -12.08
CA TRP A 210 -5.04 4.74 -11.41
C TRP A 210 -6.41 5.39 -11.15
N VAL A 211 -6.44 6.69 -10.85
CA VAL A 211 -7.68 7.47 -10.68
C VAL A 211 -8.44 7.53 -11.99
N TYR A 212 -7.76 7.88 -13.08
CA TYR A 212 -8.39 7.98 -14.40
C TYR A 212 -8.88 6.63 -14.93
N ASN A 213 -8.17 5.55 -14.62
CA ASN A 213 -8.63 4.20 -15.00
C ASN A 213 -9.96 3.84 -14.33
N ILE A 214 -10.22 4.31 -13.10
CA ILE A 214 -11.50 4.12 -12.41
C ILE A 214 -12.58 4.99 -13.07
N LEU A 215 -12.30 6.29 -13.25
CA LEU A 215 -13.25 7.24 -13.86
C LEU A 215 -13.63 6.91 -15.31
N GLU A 216 -12.77 6.19 -16.03
CA GLU A 216 -12.98 5.76 -17.42
C GLU A 216 -13.39 4.28 -17.51
N HIS A 217 -13.71 3.64 -16.38
CA HIS A 217 -14.14 2.24 -16.26
C HIS A 217 -13.16 1.22 -16.88
N LYS A 218 -11.88 1.59 -17.01
CA LYS A 218 -10.81 0.70 -17.51
C LYS A 218 -10.36 -0.31 -16.46
N LYS A 219 -10.51 0.01 -15.17
CA LYS A 219 -10.18 -0.86 -14.02
C LYS A 219 -11.13 -0.62 -12.84
N GLU A 220 -11.29 -1.64 -12.00
CA GLU A 220 -12.10 -1.63 -10.77
C GLU A 220 -13.58 -1.29 -10.99
N ALA A 221 -14.09 -1.41 -12.22
CA ALA A 221 -15.48 -1.06 -12.56
C ALA A 221 -16.49 -1.94 -11.81
N GLU A 222 -16.15 -3.21 -11.59
CA GLU A 222 -16.94 -4.16 -10.79
C GLU A 222 -17.08 -3.73 -9.33
N ARG A 223 -16.15 -2.91 -8.82
CA ARG A 223 -16.10 -2.44 -7.43
C ARG A 223 -16.89 -1.18 -7.18
N ILE A 224 -17.36 -0.50 -8.23
CA ILE A 224 -18.09 0.77 -8.10
C ILE A 224 -19.34 0.55 -7.25
N VAL A 225 -19.41 1.25 -6.12
CA VAL A 225 -20.56 1.23 -5.20
C VAL A 225 -21.68 2.07 -5.81
N PHE A 226 -21.32 3.25 -6.32
CA PHE A 226 -22.24 4.20 -6.90
C PHE A 226 -21.49 5.16 -7.83
N GLU A 227 -22.17 5.67 -8.84
CA GLU A 227 -21.63 6.69 -9.74
C GLU A 227 -22.71 7.73 -10.02
N ASP A 228 -22.38 8.98 -9.71
CA ASP A 228 -23.11 10.16 -10.14
C ASP A 228 -22.43 10.65 -11.43
N PRO A 229 -23.02 10.45 -12.62
CA PRO A 229 -22.34 10.76 -13.87
C PRO A 229 -22.05 12.26 -13.98
N PRO A 230 -21.00 12.64 -14.73
CA PRO A 230 -20.72 14.05 -14.96
C PRO A 230 -21.84 14.70 -15.77
N ASP A 231 -22.20 15.92 -15.40
CA ASP A 231 -23.16 16.73 -16.15
C ASP A 231 -22.48 17.26 -17.42
N PRO A 232 -23.01 16.98 -18.63
CA PRO A 232 -22.41 17.47 -19.89
C PRO A 232 -22.28 18.99 -19.96
N LEU A 233 -23.11 19.71 -19.19
CA LEU A 233 -23.13 21.18 -19.13
C LEU A 233 -22.37 21.73 -17.92
N ASP A 234 -22.00 20.88 -16.96
CA ASP A 234 -21.31 21.28 -15.73
C ASP A 234 -20.32 20.20 -15.28
N SER A 235 -19.07 20.35 -15.73
CA SER A 235 -17.98 19.44 -15.37
C SER A 235 -17.68 19.42 -13.88
N SER A 236 -18.23 20.36 -13.09
CA SER A 236 -18.06 20.38 -11.64
C SER A 236 -18.99 19.44 -10.90
N LYS A 237 -19.83 18.66 -11.59
CA LYS A 237 -20.71 17.66 -10.98
C LYS A 237 -20.25 16.24 -11.27
N GLY A 238 -20.69 15.32 -10.41
CA GLY A 238 -20.48 13.90 -10.57
C GLY A 238 -19.22 13.37 -9.88
N PHE A 239 -19.32 12.11 -9.48
CA PHE A 239 -18.26 11.36 -8.82
C PHE A 239 -18.51 9.86 -8.89
N VAL A 240 -17.45 9.09 -8.74
CA VAL A 240 -17.49 7.64 -8.56
C VAL A 240 -17.16 7.30 -7.11
N LEU A 241 -17.98 6.47 -6.47
CA LEU A 241 -17.75 5.91 -5.15
C LEU A 241 -17.24 4.48 -5.27
N VAL A 242 -16.08 4.20 -4.67
CA VAL A 242 -15.43 2.88 -4.67
C VAL A 242 -14.98 2.49 -3.26
N PRO A 243 -14.83 1.20 -2.93
CA PRO A 243 -14.11 0.77 -1.74
C PRO A 243 -12.68 1.29 -1.76
N ASP A 244 -12.16 1.73 -0.62
CA ASP A 244 -10.74 2.13 -0.52
C ASP A 244 -9.86 0.89 -0.80
N PRO A 245 -8.85 0.98 -1.69
CA PRO A 245 -7.91 -0.13 -1.94
C PRO A 245 -7.19 -0.63 -0.66
N LYS A 246 -7.14 0.18 0.40
CA LYS A 246 -6.58 -0.17 1.71
C LYS A 246 -7.56 -0.94 2.61
N TRP A 247 -8.84 -1.03 2.24
CA TRP A 247 -9.83 -1.82 2.98
C TRP A 247 -9.63 -3.31 2.69
N LYS A 248 -8.61 -3.90 3.33
CA LYS A 248 -8.16 -5.29 3.07
C LYS A 248 -9.20 -6.36 3.43
N SER A 249 -10.12 -6.05 4.35
CA SER A 249 -11.19 -6.97 4.74
C SER A 249 -12.40 -6.92 3.83
N HIS A 250 -12.47 -5.99 2.86
CA HIS A 250 -13.57 -5.94 1.90
C HIS A 250 -13.70 -7.28 1.13
N PRO A 251 -14.92 -7.80 0.92
CA PRO A 251 -15.12 -9.03 0.15
C PRO A 251 -14.54 -8.92 -1.27
N ASP A 252 -14.01 -10.01 -1.80
CA ASP A 252 -13.52 -10.02 -3.18
C ASP A 252 -14.71 -9.89 -4.15
N PRO A 253 -14.79 -8.82 -4.97
CA PRO A 253 -15.91 -8.61 -5.90
C PRO A 253 -16.03 -9.71 -6.95
N SER A 254 -14.95 -10.42 -7.25
CA SER A 254 -14.95 -11.52 -8.22
C SER A 254 -15.55 -12.81 -7.67
N ARG A 255 -15.68 -12.91 -6.35
CA ARG A 255 -16.16 -14.12 -5.64
C ARG A 255 -17.42 -13.88 -4.85
N THR A 256 -17.62 -12.66 -4.38
CA THR A 256 -18.71 -12.28 -3.48
C THR A 256 -19.61 -11.30 -4.22
N PRO A 257 -20.82 -11.70 -4.60
CA PRO A 257 -21.76 -10.81 -5.29
C PRO A 257 -22.16 -9.65 -4.37
N LYS A 258 -22.55 -8.51 -4.97
CA LYS A 258 -22.79 -7.25 -4.22
C LYS A 258 -23.91 -7.38 -3.19
N GLU A 259 -24.88 -8.25 -3.44
CA GLU A 259 -26.00 -8.53 -2.55
C GLU A 259 -25.52 -9.10 -1.20
N GLU A 260 -24.40 -9.80 -1.19
CA GLU A 260 -23.78 -10.37 0.02
C GLU A 260 -22.88 -9.36 0.76
N TRP A 261 -22.60 -8.19 0.19
CA TRP A 261 -21.81 -7.16 0.87
C TRP A 261 -22.60 -6.49 2.00
N ARG A 262 -23.93 -6.51 1.90
CA ARG A 262 -24.82 -5.91 2.88
C ARG A 262 -24.71 -6.64 4.22
N HIS A 263 -24.47 -5.90 5.29
CA HIS A 263 -24.24 -6.44 6.65
C HIS A 263 -23.08 -7.43 6.76
N HIS A 264 -22.17 -7.46 5.79
CA HIS A 264 -21.00 -8.34 5.83
C HIS A 264 -20.09 -7.97 7.03
N PRO A 265 -19.48 -8.93 7.75
CA PRO A 265 -18.65 -8.65 8.93
C PRO A 265 -17.50 -7.66 8.71
N SER A 266 -17.01 -7.55 7.47
CA SER A 266 -15.95 -6.61 7.07
C SER A 266 -16.34 -5.13 7.19
N THR A 267 -17.65 -4.83 7.21
CA THR A 267 -18.20 -3.46 7.34
C THR A 267 -17.81 -2.77 8.64
N SER A 268 -17.35 -3.54 9.64
CA SER A 268 -16.68 -3.00 10.84
C SER A 268 -15.46 -2.11 10.52
N GLY A 269 -14.81 -2.32 9.39
CA GLY A 269 -13.69 -1.51 8.88
C GLY A 269 -14.03 -0.73 7.62
N LEU A 270 -15.30 -0.37 7.42
CA LEU A 270 -15.80 0.27 6.19
C LEU A 270 -14.97 1.51 5.84
N ALA A 271 -14.45 1.51 4.61
CA ALA A 271 -13.72 2.64 4.04
C ALA A 271 -14.03 2.75 2.54
N CYS A 272 -14.55 3.90 2.12
CA CYS A 272 -14.82 4.20 0.73
C CYS A 272 -14.09 5.48 0.30
N LEU A 273 -13.80 5.57 -0.99
CA LEU A 273 -13.24 6.75 -1.64
C LEU A 273 -14.24 7.27 -2.67
N ALA A 274 -14.53 8.56 -2.60
CA ALA A 274 -15.26 9.26 -3.64
C ALA A 274 -14.27 10.03 -4.53
N ILE A 275 -14.32 9.77 -5.82
CA ILE A 275 -13.43 10.36 -6.83
C ILE A 275 -14.29 11.21 -7.76
N VAL A 276 -14.06 12.53 -7.73
CA VAL A 276 -14.78 13.49 -8.58
C VAL A 276 -14.35 13.35 -10.03
N HIS A 277 -15.29 13.56 -10.97
CA HIS A 277 -14.94 13.58 -12.40
C HIS A 277 -14.15 14.85 -12.80
N ASP A 278 -14.33 15.95 -12.06
CA ASP A 278 -13.63 17.21 -12.31
C ASP A 278 -12.12 17.10 -12.04
N ARG A 279 -11.34 16.94 -13.12
CA ARG A 279 -9.88 16.81 -13.05
C ARG A 279 -9.17 18.12 -12.69
N SER A 280 -9.86 19.25 -12.68
CA SER A 280 -9.28 20.54 -12.28
C SER A 280 -9.12 20.67 -10.76
N ILE A 281 -9.85 19.85 -10.00
CA ILE A 281 -9.77 19.81 -8.53
C ILE A 281 -8.71 18.78 -8.14
N GLY A 282 -7.55 19.21 -7.66
CA GLY A 282 -6.55 18.28 -7.13
C GLY A 282 -6.22 18.47 -5.66
N SER A 283 -6.74 19.50 -5.00
CA SER A 283 -6.70 19.61 -3.53
C SER A 283 -7.80 20.51 -2.97
N LEU A 284 -7.89 20.60 -1.64
CA LEU A 284 -8.77 21.54 -0.94
C LEU A 284 -8.53 23.01 -1.37
N ARG A 285 -7.33 23.35 -1.84
CA ARG A 285 -6.98 24.71 -2.32
C ARG A 285 -7.69 25.09 -3.61
N ASP A 286 -8.18 24.12 -4.37
CA ASP A 286 -8.90 24.35 -5.64
C ASP A 286 -10.41 24.54 -5.42
N LEU A 287 -10.91 24.22 -4.21
CA LEU A 287 -12.33 24.34 -3.90
C LEU A 287 -12.79 25.81 -3.89
N ARG A 288 -13.91 26.07 -4.55
CA ARG A 288 -14.56 27.38 -4.67
C ARG A 288 -16.06 27.21 -4.40
N ARG A 289 -16.75 28.33 -4.20
CA ARG A 289 -18.21 28.35 -3.96
C ARG A 289 -19.01 27.58 -5.02
N ARG A 290 -18.57 27.62 -6.29
CA ARG A 290 -19.19 26.87 -7.40
C ARG A 290 -19.21 25.34 -7.20
N HIS A 291 -18.29 24.79 -6.42
CA HIS A 291 -18.22 23.35 -6.14
C HIS A 291 -19.14 22.94 -4.98
N LEU A 292 -19.88 23.85 -4.35
CA LEU A 292 -20.77 23.51 -3.23
C LEU A 292 -21.83 22.45 -3.59
N PRO A 293 -22.49 22.49 -4.76
CA PRO A 293 -23.43 21.45 -5.17
C PRO A 293 -22.78 20.06 -5.29
N LEU A 294 -21.54 20.00 -5.79
CA LEU A 294 -20.75 18.75 -5.84
C LEU A 294 -20.51 18.18 -4.45
N LEU A 295 -20.05 19.02 -3.52
CA LEU A 295 -19.75 18.61 -2.15
C LEU A 295 -21.02 18.14 -1.40
N GLN A 296 -22.15 18.81 -1.64
CA GLN A 296 -23.45 18.39 -1.11
C GLN A 296 -23.92 17.07 -1.73
N SER A 297 -23.76 16.89 -3.04
CA SER A 297 -24.08 15.64 -3.74
C SER A 297 -23.22 14.48 -3.24
N LEU A 298 -21.92 14.70 -3.09
CA LEU A 298 -20.96 13.74 -2.54
C LEU A 298 -21.40 13.24 -1.17
N LEU A 299 -21.78 14.15 -0.28
CA LEU A 299 -22.23 13.80 1.07
C LEU A 299 -23.57 13.06 1.01
N ALA A 300 -24.58 13.64 0.38
CA ALA A 300 -25.94 13.11 0.40
C ALA A 300 -26.07 11.78 -0.37
N LYS A 301 -25.63 11.75 -1.63
CA LYS A 301 -25.72 10.54 -2.48
C LYS A 301 -24.70 9.49 -2.06
N GLY A 302 -23.52 9.91 -1.61
CA GLY A 302 -22.49 8.98 -1.12
C GLY A 302 -22.95 8.21 0.11
N LEU A 303 -23.51 8.90 1.12
CA LEU A 303 -24.04 8.25 2.32
C LEU A 303 -25.22 7.33 1.99
N ALA A 304 -26.17 7.79 1.16
CA ALA A 304 -27.29 6.98 0.73
C ALA A 304 -26.85 5.70 -0.01
N ALA A 305 -25.82 5.79 -0.87
CA ALA A 305 -25.25 4.64 -1.56
C ALA A 305 -24.56 3.66 -0.60
N ILE A 306 -23.79 4.16 0.38
CA ILE A 306 -23.15 3.33 1.40
C ILE A 306 -24.20 2.56 2.22
N GLU A 307 -25.27 3.24 2.64
CA GLU A 307 -26.36 2.62 3.38
C GLU A 307 -27.10 1.56 2.54
N ALA A 308 -27.36 1.86 1.26
CA ALA A 308 -28.01 0.93 0.35
C ALA A 308 -27.17 -0.34 0.11
N VAL A 309 -25.87 -0.20 -0.12
CA VAL A 309 -24.98 -1.31 -0.48
C VAL A 309 -24.51 -2.11 0.75
N TYR A 310 -24.07 -1.43 1.81
CA TYR A 310 -23.46 -2.10 2.97
C TYR A 310 -24.42 -2.25 4.16
N GLY A 311 -25.54 -1.54 4.18
CA GLY A 311 -26.48 -1.59 5.31
C GLY A 311 -25.97 -0.88 6.57
N CYS A 312 -24.98 0.01 6.43
CA CYS A 312 -24.45 0.83 7.52
C CYS A 312 -25.21 2.16 7.56
N ILE A 313 -25.91 2.42 8.66
CA ILE A 313 -26.59 3.69 8.89
C ILE A 313 -25.55 4.69 9.42
N SER A 314 -25.43 5.86 8.79
CA SER A 314 -24.63 6.95 9.36
C SER A 314 -25.14 7.27 10.76
N PRO A 315 -24.30 7.43 11.78
CA PRO A 315 -24.74 8.12 12.98
C PRO A 315 -25.23 9.51 12.54
N GLY A 316 -26.50 9.80 12.85
CA GLY A 316 -27.14 11.09 12.56
C GLY A 316 -26.55 12.22 13.37
#